data_AF-W6RYH0-F1
#
_entry.id   AF-W6RYH0-F1
#
_cell.length_a   1.000
_cell.length_b   1.000
_cell.length_c   1.000
_cell.angle_alpha   90.00
_cell.angle_beta   90.00
_cell.angle_gamma   90.00
#
_symmetry.space_group_name_H-M   'P 1'
#
loop_
_entity.id
_entity.type
_entity.pdbx_description
1 polymer ?
#
loop_
_entity_poly.entity_id
_entity_poly.type
_entity_poly.pdbx_seq_one_letter_code
_entity_poly.pdbx_strand_id
1 'polypeptide(L)'
;MRAVKNINYYILLGLDIDPPEMREDKIKEAINKKRVQWSSLVNHPTKKIEAKLNLELIPKMEKTLLGSKNDREKQWKEAKKILEKQREKEKDEFLELFNIISKKQYITNEEYVSMMNKFPIIKDDVEYKCKNIVKEMVIDTRETDTILNRRIEENLRILCIDNLYDFLEVSENASLAEIKRASKRIYEEIRSSSKKDAVLTVRGELQGFCDVVFKNIESKLDYDRHLRNRKLKNIDDFLIILGAKKFILKEEFDDIVDLMIKMDYEIEDAKEYILLYCIRNKISIVDSEDMLIDIRTPKKEKIEEKPIIESNSYNKDNIDEVEILDTLSEEGKIEIDFKKPKGAKLIEVWRKEGAMPKKRGDGVKVEYIENEKVVDKGLDENKTYGYILFSIFERNGRLQYSDGVTTFATPKASKDNDDIFHPSINDKKSNQGFLSWLMEFFE
;
A
#
# COMPACT_ATOMS: atom_id res chain seq x y z
N MET A 1 24.23 31.07 -5.14
CA MET A 1 22.86 31.37 -5.64
C MET A 1 22.34 30.14 -6.37
N ARG A 2 21.42 29.37 -5.78
CA ARG A 2 20.75 28.27 -6.50
C ARG A 2 19.90 28.90 -7.60
N ALA A 3 20.09 28.44 -8.84
CA ALA A 3 19.35 28.92 -10.00
C ALA A 3 17.84 28.84 -9.71
N VAL A 4 17.18 29.99 -9.70
CA VAL A 4 15.72 30.06 -9.61
C VAL A 4 15.20 29.32 -10.84
N LYS A 5 14.53 28.19 -10.61
CA LYS A 5 13.77 27.43 -11.62
C LYS A 5 13.05 28.45 -12.50
N ASN A 6 13.20 28.38 -13.83
CA ASN A 6 12.50 29.30 -14.74
C ASN A 6 11.00 29.09 -14.56
N ILE A 7 10.36 29.94 -13.75
CA ILE A 7 8.93 29.87 -13.43
C ILE A 7 8.20 30.57 -14.57
N ASN A 8 7.36 29.82 -15.29
CA ASN A 8 6.50 30.37 -16.32
C ASN A 8 5.24 30.99 -15.68
N TYR A 9 4.97 32.27 -15.99
CA TYR A 9 3.91 33.01 -15.32
C TYR A 9 2.49 32.65 -15.78
N TYR A 10 2.32 32.16 -17.02
CA TYR A 10 1.03 31.67 -17.50
C TYR A 10 0.55 30.46 -16.67
N ILE A 11 1.47 29.51 -16.44
CA ILE A 11 1.18 28.31 -15.64
C ILE A 11 0.94 28.69 -14.17
N LEU A 12 1.78 29.57 -13.60
CA LEU A 12 1.66 29.96 -12.19
C LEU A 12 0.35 30.69 -11.88
N LEU A 13 -0.09 31.54 -12.80
CA LEU A 13 -1.34 32.30 -12.67
C LEU A 13 -2.58 31.48 -13.03
N GLY A 14 -2.41 30.36 -13.75
CA GLY A 14 -3.50 29.55 -14.27
C GLY A 14 -4.26 30.27 -15.38
N LEU A 15 -3.53 30.93 -16.30
CA LEU A 15 -4.11 31.60 -17.47
C LEU A 15 -4.43 30.57 -18.56
N ASP A 16 -5.48 30.85 -19.35
CA ASP A 16 -5.85 30.02 -20.49
C ASP A 16 -4.77 30.06 -21.58
N ILE A 17 -4.47 28.88 -22.13
CA ILE A 17 -3.43 28.68 -23.14
C ILE A 17 -4.03 28.37 -24.51
N ASP A 18 -5.24 27.80 -24.52
CA ASP A 18 -6.02 27.54 -25.73
C ASP A 18 -7.51 27.84 -25.47
N PRO A 19 -8.04 28.99 -25.96
CA PRO A 19 -7.31 30.07 -26.62
C PRO A 19 -6.38 30.83 -25.65
N PRO A 20 -5.29 31.46 -26.13
CA PRO A 20 -4.40 32.22 -25.27
C PRO A 20 -5.08 33.42 -24.63
N GLU A 21 -5.02 33.54 -23.30
CA GLU A 21 -5.46 34.76 -22.62
C GLU A 21 -4.45 35.88 -22.90
N MET A 22 -4.89 36.86 -23.68
CA MET A 22 -4.08 37.98 -24.14
C MET A 22 -4.59 39.32 -23.60
N ARG A 23 -5.72 39.32 -22.89
CA ARG A 23 -6.33 40.56 -22.38
C ARG A 23 -5.70 40.98 -21.07
N GLU A 24 -5.30 42.24 -21.01
CA GLU A 24 -4.59 42.78 -19.85
C GLU A 24 -5.44 42.89 -18.59
N ASP A 25 -6.73 43.17 -18.75
CA ASP A 25 -7.69 43.21 -17.65
C ASP A 25 -7.82 41.84 -16.98
N LYS A 26 -7.92 40.77 -17.78
CA LYS A 26 -8.00 39.39 -17.30
C LYS A 26 -6.70 38.93 -16.64
N ILE A 27 -5.55 39.30 -17.21
CA ILE A 27 -4.24 39.00 -16.60
C ILE A 27 -4.09 39.75 -15.27
N LYS A 28 -4.47 41.04 -15.20
CA LYS A 28 -4.47 41.82 -13.94
C LYS A 28 -5.38 41.19 -12.89
N GLU A 29 -6.58 40.76 -13.30
CA GLU A 29 -7.52 40.05 -12.44
C GLU A 29 -6.90 38.76 -11.88
N ALA A 30 -6.27 37.95 -12.73
CA ALA A 30 -5.60 36.71 -12.33
C ALA A 30 -4.42 36.97 -11.37
N ILE A 31 -3.58 37.98 -11.66
CA ILE A 31 -2.48 38.40 -10.78
C ILE A 31 -3.04 38.82 -9.41
N ASN A 32 -4.10 39.64 -9.38
CA ASN A 32 -4.67 40.11 -8.13
C ASN A 32 -5.33 38.97 -7.33
N LYS A 33 -6.04 38.05 -8.00
CA LYS A 33 -6.62 36.86 -7.37
C LYS A 33 -5.54 36.00 -6.72
N LYS A 34 -4.42 35.75 -7.42
CA LYS A 34 -3.28 35.00 -6.88
C LYS A 34 -2.55 35.77 -5.78
N ARG A 35 -2.41 37.09 -5.89
CA ARG A 35 -1.85 37.97 -4.85
C ARG A 35 -2.63 37.80 -3.55
N VAL A 36 -3.95 37.94 -3.57
CA VAL A 36 -4.81 37.76 -2.38
C VAL A 36 -4.67 36.35 -1.82
N GLN A 37 -4.71 35.34 -2.69
CA GLN A 37 -4.54 33.94 -2.28
C GLN A 37 -3.20 33.73 -1.56
N TRP A 38 -2.09 34.17 -2.15
CA TRP A 38 -0.76 34.00 -1.55
C TRP A 38 -0.61 34.83 -0.27
N SER A 39 -1.13 36.06 -0.21
CA SER A 39 -1.15 36.87 1.01
C SER A 39 -1.82 36.15 2.19
N SER A 40 -2.94 35.46 1.95
CA SER A 40 -3.61 34.67 2.99
C SER A 40 -2.77 33.48 3.50
N LEU A 41 -1.88 32.94 2.65
CA LEU A 41 -1.05 31.78 2.94
C LEU A 41 0.31 32.15 3.57
N VAL A 42 0.62 33.43 3.75
CA VAL A 42 1.90 33.89 4.35
C VAL A 42 2.10 33.40 5.78
N ASN A 43 1.02 33.09 6.49
CA ASN A 43 1.06 32.52 7.85
C ASN A 43 0.76 31.02 7.88
N HIS A 44 0.55 30.38 6.73
CA HIS A 44 0.22 28.95 6.66
C HIS A 44 1.45 28.08 7.00
N PRO A 45 1.31 27.04 7.86
CA PRO A 45 2.44 26.26 8.38
C PRO A 45 3.40 25.73 7.30
N THR A 46 2.85 25.14 6.23
CA THR A 46 3.63 24.49 5.17
C THR A 46 3.76 25.33 3.89
N LYS A 47 2.93 26.36 3.71
CA LYS A 47 2.82 27.13 2.44
C LYS A 47 3.40 28.54 2.53
N LYS A 48 3.81 28.98 3.73
CA LYS A 48 4.36 30.31 4.00
C LYS A 48 5.53 30.70 3.10
N ILE A 49 6.48 29.78 2.88
CA ILE A 49 7.69 30.07 2.09
C ILE A 49 7.34 30.27 0.62
N GLU A 50 6.56 29.34 0.05
CA GLU A 50 6.09 29.42 -1.34
C GLU A 50 5.25 30.68 -1.57
N ALA A 51 4.33 30.98 -0.65
CA ALA A 51 3.51 32.18 -0.71
C ALA A 51 4.34 33.47 -0.74
N LYS A 52 5.38 33.58 0.11
CA LYS A 52 6.28 34.74 0.13
C LYS A 52 7.07 34.87 -1.18
N LEU A 53 7.64 33.78 -1.69
CA LEU A 53 8.36 33.78 -2.96
C LEU A 53 7.45 34.20 -4.13
N ASN A 54 6.23 33.69 -4.18
CA ASN A 54 5.28 34.07 -5.23
C ASN A 54 4.87 35.54 -5.14
N LEU A 55 4.70 36.09 -3.92
CA LEU A 55 4.43 37.52 -3.72
C LEU A 55 5.59 38.40 -4.19
N GLU A 56 6.84 38.02 -3.92
CA GLU A 56 8.04 38.71 -4.40
C GLU A 56 8.17 38.71 -5.92
N LEU A 57 7.63 37.69 -6.59
CA LEU A 57 7.64 37.59 -8.05
C LEU A 57 6.60 38.49 -8.72
N ILE A 58 5.58 39.01 -8.01
CA ILE A 58 4.49 39.76 -8.63
C ILE A 58 4.96 40.98 -9.43
N PRO A 59 5.86 41.85 -8.93
CA PRO A 59 6.32 43.00 -9.72
C PRO A 59 6.96 42.57 -11.05
N LYS A 60 7.65 41.42 -11.06
CA LYS A 60 8.24 40.85 -12.27
C LYS A 60 7.16 40.27 -13.19
N MET A 61 6.14 39.60 -12.64
CA MET A 61 4.99 39.11 -13.42
C MET A 61 4.23 40.27 -14.08
N GLU A 62 3.94 41.33 -13.33
CA GLU A 62 3.28 42.53 -13.84
C GLU A 62 4.10 43.17 -14.95
N LYS A 63 5.42 43.33 -14.74
CA LYS A 63 6.32 43.85 -15.78
C LYS A 63 6.33 42.98 -17.04
N THR A 64 6.41 41.66 -16.91
CA THR A 64 6.52 40.74 -18.05
C THR A 64 5.19 40.58 -18.79
N LEU A 65 4.08 40.39 -18.09
CA LEU A 65 2.78 40.08 -18.71
C LEU A 65 1.97 41.34 -19.06
N LEU A 66 2.13 42.45 -18.33
CA LEU A 66 1.42 43.71 -18.59
C LEU A 66 2.30 44.75 -19.29
N GLY A 67 3.61 44.53 -19.38
CA GLY A 67 4.54 45.48 -20.00
C GLY A 67 4.50 45.48 -21.53
N SER A 68 4.78 44.33 -22.17
CA SER A 68 4.79 44.24 -23.63
C SER A 68 4.04 43.01 -24.13
N LYS A 69 3.33 43.17 -25.25
CA LYS A 69 2.64 42.06 -25.93
C LYS A 69 3.62 40.96 -26.35
N ASN A 70 4.83 41.33 -26.76
CA ASN A 70 5.86 40.37 -27.19
C ASN A 70 6.36 39.50 -26.03
N ASP A 71 6.55 40.06 -24.84
CA ASP A 71 6.99 39.29 -23.68
C ASP A 71 5.89 38.38 -23.16
N ARG A 72 4.63 38.85 -23.21
CA ARG A 72 3.43 38.03 -22.97
C ARG A 72 3.37 36.84 -23.93
N GLU A 73 3.54 37.07 -25.23
CA GLU A 73 3.51 36.02 -26.24
C GLU A 73 4.67 35.01 -26.08
N LYS A 74 5.86 35.47 -25.70
CA LYS A 74 6.99 34.57 -25.39
C LYS A 74 6.66 33.66 -24.20
N GLN A 75 6.13 34.21 -23.11
CA GLN A 75 5.71 33.43 -21.95
C GLN A 75 4.61 32.42 -22.28
N TRP A 76 3.62 32.81 -23.09
CA TRP A 76 2.59 31.90 -23.57
C TRP A 76 3.18 30.75 -24.41
N LYS A 77 4.04 31.05 -25.39
CA LYS A 77 4.69 30.00 -26.23
C LYS A 77 5.49 29.01 -25.39
N GLU A 78 6.21 29.51 -24.39
CA GLU A 78 6.96 28.66 -23.46
C GLU A 78 6.01 27.82 -22.58
N ALA A 79 4.91 28.41 -22.10
CA ALA A 79 3.90 27.70 -21.32
C ALA A 79 3.26 26.57 -22.12
N LYS A 80 2.91 26.84 -23.38
CA LYS A 80 2.37 25.87 -24.32
C LYS A 80 3.33 24.70 -24.52
N LYS A 81 4.61 24.96 -24.78
CA LYS A 81 5.63 23.90 -24.92
C LYS A 81 5.81 23.07 -23.65
N ILE A 82 5.78 23.70 -22.46
CA ILE A 82 5.89 22.99 -21.18
C ILE A 82 4.69 22.05 -21.00
N LEU A 83 3.48 22.51 -21.30
CA LEU A 83 2.28 21.70 -21.17
C LEU A 83 2.17 20.62 -22.24
N GLU A 84 2.56 20.88 -23.48
CA GLU A 84 2.64 19.85 -24.52
C GLU A 84 3.59 18.73 -24.08
N LYS A 85 4.77 19.08 -23.56
CA LYS A 85 5.72 18.09 -23.05
C LYS A 85 5.20 17.32 -21.82
N GLN A 86 4.48 17.99 -20.92
CA GLN A 86 3.83 17.33 -19.78
C GLN A 86 2.70 16.41 -20.23
N ARG A 87 1.92 16.84 -21.22
CA ARG A 87 0.85 16.06 -21.82
C ARG A 87 1.39 14.82 -22.52
N GLU A 88 2.48 14.94 -23.27
CA GLU A 88 3.18 13.80 -23.88
C GLU A 88 3.65 12.80 -22.81
N LYS A 89 4.29 13.29 -21.75
CA LYS A 89 4.74 12.44 -20.64
C LYS A 89 3.59 11.72 -19.93
N GLU A 90 2.51 12.45 -19.58
CA GLU A 90 1.31 11.83 -18.98
C GLU A 90 0.67 10.82 -19.93
N LYS A 91 0.69 11.09 -21.24
CA LYS A 91 0.15 10.19 -22.26
C LYS A 91 0.97 8.91 -22.38
N ASP A 92 2.29 9.00 -22.38
CA ASP A 92 3.16 7.83 -22.42
C ASP A 92 2.98 6.97 -21.16
N GLU A 93 3.00 7.60 -19.97
CA GLU A 93 2.76 6.92 -18.69
C GLU A 93 1.36 6.29 -18.62
N PHE A 94 0.34 6.97 -19.14
CA PHE A 94 -1.01 6.43 -19.24
C PHE A 94 -1.09 5.25 -20.21
N LEU A 95 -0.41 5.30 -21.36
CA LEU A 95 -0.45 4.21 -22.33
C LEU A 95 0.23 2.95 -21.78
N GLU A 96 1.33 3.09 -21.06
CA GLU A 96 1.99 1.98 -20.37
C GLU A 96 1.04 1.35 -19.34
N LEU A 97 0.44 2.16 -18.47
CA LEU A 97 -0.51 1.67 -17.48
C LEU A 97 -1.77 1.06 -18.11
N PHE A 98 -2.33 1.72 -19.12
CA PHE A 98 -3.53 1.25 -19.82
C PHE A 98 -3.27 -0.09 -20.50
N ASN A 99 -2.08 -0.30 -21.07
CA ASN A 99 -1.71 -1.58 -21.68
C ASN A 99 -1.69 -2.72 -20.65
N ILE A 100 -1.29 -2.44 -19.40
CA ILE A 100 -1.31 -3.42 -18.31
C ILE A 100 -2.76 -3.69 -17.88
N ILE A 101 -3.51 -2.65 -17.52
CA ILE A 101 -4.88 -2.80 -16.97
C ILE A 101 -5.85 -3.39 -18.01
N SER A 102 -5.71 -3.04 -19.29
CA SER A 102 -6.67 -3.47 -20.33
C SER A 102 -6.53 -4.94 -20.75
N LYS A 103 -5.50 -5.66 -20.30
CA LYS A 103 -5.33 -7.10 -20.61
C LYS A 103 -6.49 -7.96 -20.14
N LYS A 104 -7.13 -7.61 -19.01
CA LYS A 104 -8.32 -8.30 -18.49
C LYS A 104 -9.62 -7.98 -19.25
N GLN A 105 -9.55 -7.18 -20.32
CA GLN A 105 -10.67 -6.78 -21.19
C GLN A 105 -11.78 -5.96 -20.52
N TYR A 106 -11.61 -5.55 -19.26
CA TYR A 106 -12.47 -4.61 -18.53
C TYR A 106 -11.64 -3.72 -17.60
N ILE A 107 -12.18 -2.58 -17.16
CA ILE A 107 -11.57 -1.62 -16.22
C ILE A 107 -12.61 -1.38 -15.13
N THR A 108 -12.24 -1.35 -13.86
CA THR A 108 -13.20 -1.04 -12.78
C THR A 108 -13.44 0.46 -12.65
N ASN A 109 -14.56 0.88 -12.07
CA ASN A 109 -14.84 2.30 -11.86
C ASN A 109 -13.79 2.95 -10.93
N GLU A 110 -13.30 2.22 -9.93
CA GLU A 110 -12.26 2.66 -9.00
C GLU A 110 -10.92 2.91 -9.72
N GLU A 111 -10.52 1.99 -10.60
CA GLU A 111 -9.34 2.15 -11.46
C GLU A 111 -9.51 3.35 -12.39
N TYR A 112 -10.69 3.51 -12.99
CA TYR A 112 -11.01 4.64 -13.86
C TYR A 112 -10.91 5.98 -13.12
N VAL A 113 -11.54 6.10 -11.94
CA VAL A 113 -11.46 7.31 -11.11
C VAL A 113 -10.03 7.59 -10.69
N SER A 114 -9.27 6.54 -10.33
CA SER A 114 -7.86 6.68 -9.96
C SER A 114 -6.99 7.17 -11.13
N MET A 115 -7.22 6.66 -12.34
CA MET A 115 -6.57 7.16 -13.57
C MET A 115 -6.94 8.61 -13.88
N MET A 116 -8.22 8.99 -13.73
CA MET A 116 -8.69 10.37 -13.97
C MET A 116 -8.07 11.37 -12.98
N ASN A 117 -7.78 10.95 -11.75
CA ASN A 117 -7.09 11.77 -10.75
C ASN A 117 -5.59 11.83 -11.00
N LYS A 118 -4.99 10.73 -11.48
CA LYS A 118 -3.57 10.59 -11.76
C LYS A 118 -3.13 11.42 -12.97
N PHE A 119 -3.94 11.46 -14.02
CA PHE A 119 -3.62 12.08 -15.31
C PHE A 119 -4.58 13.25 -15.64
N PRO A 120 -4.48 14.37 -14.90
CA PRO A 120 -5.44 15.45 -15.01
C PRO A 120 -5.34 16.23 -16.33
N ILE A 121 -4.20 16.20 -17.04
CA ILE A 121 -4.00 16.96 -18.29
C ILE A 121 -4.65 16.23 -19.48
N ILE A 122 -4.70 14.90 -19.43
CA ILE A 122 -5.19 14.03 -20.51
C ILE A 122 -6.53 13.36 -20.19
N LYS A 123 -7.37 13.97 -19.32
CA LYS A 123 -8.68 13.41 -18.93
C LYS A 123 -9.55 13.00 -20.11
N ASP A 124 -9.57 13.81 -21.16
CA ASP A 124 -10.35 13.52 -22.37
C ASP A 124 -9.83 12.26 -23.08
N ASP A 125 -8.51 12.08 -23.12
CA ASP A 125 -7.86 10.90 -23.72
C ASP A 125 -8.12 9.64 -22.86
N VAL A 126 -8.07 9.77 -21.52
CA VAL A 126 -8.39 8.70 -20.56
C VAL A 126 -9.85 8.28 -20.70
N GLU A 127 -10.77 9.24 -20.72
CA GLU A 127 -12.20 8.99 -20.91
C GLU A 127 -12.46 8.31 -22.25
N TYR A 128 -11.90 8.84 -23.35
CA TYR A 128 -12.07 8.26 -24.69
C TYR A 128 -11.62 6.80 -24.75
N LYS A 129 -10.46 6.47 -24.17
CA LYS A 129 -9.93 5.10 -24.18
C LYS A 129 -10.65 4.14 -23.25
N CYS A 130 -11.15 4.62 -22.10
CA CYS A 130 -11.79 3.77 -21.11
C CYS A 130 -13.31 3.58 -21.33
N LYS A 131 -13.95 4.46 -22.11
CA LYS A 131 -15.43 4.56 -22.27
C LYS A 131 -16.18 3.25 -22.52
N ASN A 132 -15.56 2.28 -23.20
CA ASN A 132 -16.22 1.03 -23.60
C ASN A 132 -15.88 -0.17 -22.70
N ILE A 133 -15.10 0.04 -21.63
CA ILE A 133 -14.42 -1.02 -20.89
C ILE A 133 -14.72 -0.95 -19.37
N VAL A 134 -15.31 0.15 -18.87
CA VAL A 134 -15.60 0.37 -17.44
C VAL A 134 -16.77 -0.49 -16.93
N LYS A 135 -16.59 -1.18 -15.80
CA LYS A 135 -17.63 -1.93 -15.06
C LYS A 135 -17.69 -1.51 -13.58
N GLU A 136 -18.90 -1.48 -13.00
CA GLU A 136 -19.12 -1.17 -11.57
C GLU A 136 -18.84 -2.37 -10.66
N MET A 137 -18.10 -2.14 -9.58
CA MET A 137 -18.06 -2.97 -8.37
C MET A 137 -18.07 -2.03 -7.15
N VAL A 138 -18.56 -2.50 -5.99
CA VAL A 138 -18.76 -1.67 -4.78
C VAL A 138 -18.00 -2.28 -3.59
N ILE A 139 -16.97 -1.61 -3.05
CA ILE A 139 -16.39 -1.92 -1.72
C ILE A 139 -15.85 -0.67 -0.97
N ASP A 140 -16.09 -0.69 0.35
CA ASP A 140 -15.81 0.26 1.46
C ASP A 140 -14.30 0.47 1.79
N THR A 141 -13.91 1.68 2.23
CA THR A 141 -12.50 2.10 2.46
C THR A 141 -12.25 2.73 3.85
N ARG A 142 -11.09 2.40 4.47
CA ARG A 142 -10.46 3.19 5.56
C ARG A 142 -8.93 3.19 5.39
N GLU A 143 -8.30 4.36 5.52
CA GLU A 143 -6.85 4.66 5.36
C GLU A 143 -6.18 5.05 6.70
N THR A 144 -4.84 4.90 6.81
CA THR A 144 -4.04 5.46 7.93
C THR A 144 -2.68 6.08 7.54
N ASP A 145 -2.44 7.26 8.14
CA ASP A 145 -1.21 8.00 8.52
C ASP A 145 -0.18 8.52 7.49
N THR A 146 -0.60 9.53 6.71
CA THR A 146 0.25 10.35 5.81
C THR A 146 0.85 11.62 6.46
N ILE A 147 0.50 11.95 7.70
CA ILE A 147 0.78 13.27 8.30
C ILE A 147 2.14 13.30 9.03
N LEU A 148 2.49 12.24 9.78
CA LEU A 148 3.75 12.16 10.55
C LEU A 148 4.99 12.21 9.64
N ASN A 149 4.99 11.40 8.58
CA ASN A 149 6.09 11.31 7.62
C ASN A 149 6.37 12.65 6.92
N ARG A 150 5.32 13.40 6.58
CA ARG A 150 5.45 14.74 5.99
C ARG A 150 6.19 15.71 6.92
N ARG A 151 5.90 15.67 8.23
CA ARG A 151 6.56 16.55 9.22
C ARG A 151 8.03 16.19 9.44
N ILE A 152 8.36 14.90 9.40
CA ILE A 152 9.75 14.43 9.50
C ILE A 152 10.58 14.97 8.32
N GLU A 153 10.06 14.86 7.09
CA GLU A 153 10.76 15.36 5.89
C GLU A 153 10.98 16.88 5.88
N GLU A 154 9.99 17.65 6.35
CA GLU A 154 10.09 19.10 6.41
C GLU A 154 11.22 19.53 7.36
N ASN A 155 11.35 18.87 8.50
CA ASN A 155 12.39 19.16 9.49
C ASN A 155 13.79 18.69 9.06
N LEU A 156 13.90 17.52 8.42
CA LEU A 156 15.15 17.02 7.84
C LEU A 156 15.71 17.96 6.76
N ARG A 157 14.83 18.50 5.89
CA ARG A 157 15.21 19.48 4.86
C ARG A 157 15.81 20.77 5.43
N ILE A 158 15.38 21.20 6.61
CA ILE A 158 15.94 22.41 7.27
C ILE A 158 17.38 22.17 7.70
N LEU A 159 17.72 20.95 8.11
CA LEU A 159 19.08 20.58 8.53
C LEU A 159 19.97 20.11 7.36
N CYS A 160 19.42 19.98 6.15
CA CYS A 160 20.08 19.37 5.00
C CYS A 160 20.55 17.92 5.27
N ILE A 161 19.73 17.16 6.01
CA ILE A 161 19.97 15.76 6.35
C ILE A 161 18.96 14.92 5.58
N ASP A 162 19.38 13.78 5.03
CA ASP A 162 18.53 13.03 4.10
C ASP A 162 17.48 12.14 4.79
N ASN A 163 17.79 11.60 5.97
CA ASN A 163 16.89 10.74 6.74
C ASN A 163 17.20 10.78 8.27
N LEU A 164 16.37 10.12 9.09
CA LEU A 164 16.57 10.07 10.54
C LEU A 164 17.79 9.24 10.97
N TYR A 165 18.29 8.33 10.14
CA TYR A 165 19.53 7.58 10.42
C TYR A 165 20.75 8.48 10.33
N ASP A 166 20.81 9.30 9.28
CA ASP A 166 21.84 10.34 9.10
C ASP A 166 21.79 11.37 10.23
N PHE A 167 20.58 11.73 10.69
CA PHE A 167 20.40 12.62 11.84
C PHE A 167 20.97 12.05 13.14
N LEU A 168 20.82 10.73 13.34
CA LEU A 168 21.33 10.02 14.51
C LEU A 168 22.82 9.62 14.38
N GLU A 169 23.41 9.80 13.20
CA GLU A 169 24.76 9.36 12.84
C GLU A 169 24.95 7.84 12.99
N VAL A 170 23.94 7.06 12.59
CA VAL A 170 23.95 5.59 12.66
C VAL A 170 23.61 4.98 11.31
N SER A 171 24.01 3.73 11.09
CA SER A 171 23.64 2.97 9.88
C SER A 171 22.13 2.68 9.84
N GLU A 172 21.54 2.61 8.64
CA GLU A 172 20.16 2.13 8.43
C GLU A 172 19.94 0.70 8.98
N ASN A 173 21.01 -0.11 9.01
CA ASN A 173 21.01 -1.48 9.57
C ASN A 173 21.21 -1.52 11.10
N ALA A 174 21.34 -0.38 11.77
CA ALA A 174 21.57 -0.33 13.21
C ALA A 174 20.40 -0.98 13.99
N SER A 175 20.74 -1.64 15.09
CA SER A 175 19.77 -2.24 16.00
C SER A 175 18.96 -1.15 16.72
N LEU A 176 17.74 -1.48 17.16
CA LEU A 176 16.91 -0.55 17.94
C LEU A 176 17.62 -0.05 19.21
N ALA A 177 18.47 -0.89 19.81
CA ALA A 177 19.24 -0.52 20.99
C ALA A 177 20.30 0.55 20.68
N GLU A 178 20.91 0.52 19.50
CA GLU A 178 21.88 1.52 19.04
C GLU A 178 21.18 2.82 18.67
N ILE A 179 20.06 2.73 17.96
CA ILE A 179 19.23 3.89 17.57
C ILE A 179 18.71 4.62 18.81
N LYS A 180 18.22 3.90 19.84
CA LYS A 180 17.76 4.50 21.10
C LYS A 180 18.90 5.15 21.89
N ARG A 181 20.08 4.56 21.89
CA ARG A 181 21.29 5.17 22.48
C ARG A 181 21.67 6.46 21.77
N ALA A 182 21.61 6.49 20.44
CA ALA A 182 21.90 7.67 19.64
C ALA A 182 20.86 8.80 19.85
N SER A 183 19.55 8.46 19.88
CA SER A 183 18.47 9.42 20.19
C SER A 183 18.69 10.08 21.56
N LYS A 184 19.02 9.27 22.58
CA LYS A 184 19.26 9.75 23.95
C LYS A 184 20.48 10.68 24.04
N ARG A 185 21.56 10.38 23.31
CA ARG A 185 22.74 11.25 23.22
C ARG A 185 22.36 12.65 22.70
N ILE A 186 21.60 12.69 21.59
CA ILE A 186 21.15 13.96 20.99
C ILE A 186 20.22 14.72 21.94
N TYR A 187 19.36 14.03 22.69
CA TYR A 187 18.53 14.65 23.72
C TYR A 187 19.39 15.34 24.82
N GLU A 188 20.45 14.69 25.29
CA GLU A 188 21.36 15.24 26.30
C GLU A 188 22.17 16.45 25.77
N GLU A 189 22.58 16.41 24.50
CA GLU A 189 23.21 17.53 23.79
C GLU A 189 22.27 18.74 23.68
N ILE A 190 20.99 18.52 23.35
CA ILE A 190 19.99 19.58 23.25
C ILE A 190 19.70 20.18 24.63
N ARG A 191 19.61 19.34 25.67
CA ARG A 191 19.31 19.75 27.05
C ARG A 191 20.45 20.56 27.68
N SER A 192 21.69 20.28 27.31
CA SER A 192 22.88 20.99 27.83
C SER A 192 23.16 22.31 27.10
N SER A 193 22.48 22.59 25.99
CA SER A 193 22.64 23.83 25.23
C SER A 193 21.86 25.00 25.84
N SER A 194 22.53 26.15 26.00
CA SER A 194 21.97 27.37 26.63
C SER A 194 21.29 28.35 25.68
N LYS A 195 21.44 28.17 24.35
CA LYS A 195 20.83 29.04 23.32
C LYS A 195 19.71 28.30 22.58
N LYS A 196 18.48 28.80 22.73
CA LYS A 196 17.31 28.31 21.98
C LYS A 196 17.25 29.00 20.62
N ASP A 197 18.01 28.49 19.65
CA ASP A 197 17.89 28.91 18.26
C ASP A 197 16.93 27.99 17.47
N ALA A 198 16.59 28.40 16.24
CA ALA A 198 15.68 27.66 15.38
C ALA A 198 16.21 26.26 15.02
N VAL A 199 17.53 26.09 14.97
CA VAL A 199 18.18 24.81 14.67
C VAL A 199 18.02 23.85 15.86
N LEU A 200 18.21 24.32 17.09
CA LEU A 200 18.02 23.53 18.30
C LEU A 200 16.56 23.06 18.44
N THR A 201 15.61 23.89 18.01
CA THR A 201 14.17 23.56 18.00
C THR A 201 13.87 22.43 17.01
N VAL A 202 14.38 22.52 15.77
CA VAL A 202 14.23 21.47 14.75
C VAL A 202 14.90 20.16 15.18
N ARG A 203 16.10 20.24 15.80
CA ARG A 203 16.77 19.06 16.37
C ARG A 203 15.95 18.41 17.48
N GLY A 204 15.29 19.21 18.33
CA GLY A 204 14.37 18.72 19.37
C GLY A 204 13.14 18.00 18.82
N GLU A 205 12.53 18.55 17.76
CA GLU A 205 11.40 17.90 17.10
C GLU A 205 11.81 16.60 16.41
N LEU A 206 12.95 16.56 15.71
CA LEU A 206 13.47 15.35 15.08
C LEU A 206 13.81 14.27 16.11
N GLN A 207 14.41 14.64 17.25
CA GLN A 207 14.65 13.71 18.36
C GLN A 207 13.32 13.13 18.88
N GLY A 208 12.30 13.95 19.07
CA GLY A 208 10.96 13.48 19.44
C GLY A 208 10.34 12.54 18.40
N PHE A 209 10.57 12.79 17.10
CA PHE A 209 10.14 11.88 16.04
C PHE A 209 10.93 10.58 16.04
N CYS A 210 12.23 10.57 16.36
CA CYS A 210 13.01 9.35 16.53
C CYS A 210 12.40 8.44 17.61
N ASP A 211 11.88 9.00 18.71
CA ASP A 211 11.29 8.21 19.80
C ASP A 211 9.94 7.58 19.40
N VAL A 212 9.20 8.23 18.50
CA VAL A 212 7.94 7.69 17.94
C VAL A 212 8.22 6.66 16.85
N VAL A 213 9.11 6.99 15.91
CA VAL A 213 9.44 6.17 14.74
C VAL A 213 10.23 4.92 15.11
N PHE A 214 11.16 5.01 16.07
CA PHE A 214 12.00 3.88 16.50
C PHE A 214 11.54 3.30 17.84
N LYS A 215 10.23 3.38 18.12
CA LYS A 215 9.64 2.83 19.34
C LYS A 215 9.81 1.31 19.39
N ASN A 216 9.42 0.62 18.32
CA ASN A 216 9.49 -0.83 18.15
C ASN A 216 9.94 -1.21 16.72
N ILE A 217 10.08 -2.52 16.46
CA ILE A 217 10.56 -3.03 15.17
C ILE A 217 9.55 -2.69 14.06
N GLU A 218 8.26 -2.79 14.35
CA GLU A 218 7.18 -2.49 13.42
C GLU A 218 7.21 -1.02 12.94
N SER A 219 7.33 -0.07 13.86
CA SER A 219 7.42 1.36 13.52
C SER A 219 8.73 1.73 12.80
N LYS A 220 9.84 1.04 13.12
CA LYS A 220 11.10 1.17 12.38
C LYS A 220 10.92 0.71 10.94
N LEU A 221 10.33 -0.46 10.73
CA LEU A 221 10.08 -1.02 9.41
C LEU A 221 9.16 -0.14 8.57
N ASP A 222 8.16 0.51 9.18
CA ASP A 222 7.29 1.45 8.48
C ASP A 222 8.03 2.71 8.00
N TYR A 223 9.00 3.19 8.78
CA TYR A 223 9.85 4.30 8.36
C TYR A 223 10.89 3.89 7.30
N ASP A 224 11.49 2.71 7.42
CA ASP A 224 12.38 2.14 6.40
C ASP A 224 11.64 1.94 5.08
N ARG A 225 10.36 1.57 5.16
CA ARG A 225 9.47 1.48 4.01
C ARG A 225 9.17 2.86 3.43
N HIS A 226 8.93 3.88 4.26
CA HIS A 226 8.77 5.25 3.77
C HIS A 226 10.02 5.78 3.05
N LEU A 227 11.23 5.50 3.56
CA LEU A 227 12.50 5.84 2.91
C LEU A 227 12.69 5.09 1.58
N ARG A 228 12.29 3.82 1.52
CA ARG A 228 12.30 3.01 0.29
C ARG A 228 11.28 3.51 -0.74
N ASN A 229 10.06 3.81 -0.33
CA ASN A 229 8.99 4.36 -1.17
C ASN A 229 9.33 5.75 -1.75
N ARG A 230 10.20 6.53 -1.08
CA ARG A 230 10.74 7.79 -1.61
C ARG A 230 11.51 7.60 -2.92
N LYS A 231 12.08 6.41 -3.17
CA LYS A 231 12.85 6.07 -4.37
C LYS A 231 11.99 5.47 -5.50
N LEU A 232 10.74 5.08 -5.26
CA LEU A 232 9.93 4.18 -6.13
C LEU A 232 8.61 4.75 -6.68
N LYS A 233 8.45 6.09 -6.66
CA LYS A 233 7.16 6.79 -6.83
C LYS A 233 6.25 6.27 -7.96
N ASN A 234 6.78 5.93 -9.14
CA ASN A 234 5.96 5.53 -10.30
C ASN A 234 5.37 4.12 -10.20
N ILE A 235 6.06 3.18 -9.54
CA ILE A 235 5.61 1.78 -9.41
C ILE A 235 4.50 1.68 -8.36
N ASP A 236 4.63 2.44 -7.26
CA ASP A 236 3.58 2.54 -6.24
C ASP A 236 2.27 3.07 -6.82
N ASP A 237 2.33 4.02 -7.74
CA ASP A 237 1.14 4.57 -8.39
C ASP A 237 0.43 3.51 -9.25
N PHE A 238 1.19 2.65 -9.94
CA PHE A 238 0.63 1.55 -10.72
C PHE A 238 0.00 0.49 -9.82
N LEU A 239 0.67 0.16 -8.71
CA LEU A 239 0.17 -0.78 -7.71
C LEU A 239 -1.08 -0.26 -6.98
N ILE A 240 -1.17 1.04 -6.70
CA ILE A 240 -2.37 1.67 -6.12
C ILE A 240 -3.56 1.55 -7.07
N ILE A 241 -3.35 1.80 -8.36
CA ILE A 241 -4.42 1.72 -9.35
C ILE A 241 -4.86 0.27 -9.54
N LEU A 242 -3.92 -0.65 -9.81
CA LEU A 242 -4.22 -2.08 -10.00
C LEU A 242 -4.81 -2.74 -8.75
N GLY A 243 -4.34 -2.34 -7.57
CA GLY A 243 -4.80 -2.82 -6.28
C GLY A 243 -6.13 -2.23 -5.80
N ALA A 244 -6.70 -1.25 -6.52
CA ALA A 244 -7.96 -0.62 -6.14
C ALA A 244 -9.10 -1.65 -6.03
N LYS A 245 -9.11 -2.65 -6.91
CA LYS A 245 -10.07 -3.77 -6.93
C LYS A 245 -9.81 -4.86 -5.86
N LYS A 246 -8.80 -4.70 -5.01
CA LYS A 246 -8.37 -5.66 -3.96
C LYS A 246 -7.86 -7.01 -4.47
N PHE A 247 -7.59 -7.13 -5.76
CA PHE A 247 -6.82 -8.22 -6.32
C PHE A 247 -5.96 -7.73 -7.49
N ILE A 248 -4.91 -8.46 -7.84
CA ILE A 248 -4.07 -8.24 -9.03
C ILE A 248 -4.02 -9.57 -9.78
N LEU A 249 -4.15 -9.55 -11.10
CA LEU A 249 -4.06 -10.77 -11.90
C LEU A 249 -2.59 -11.21 -12.04
N LYS A 250 -2.33 -12.51 -12.20
CA LYS A 250 -0.97 -13.02 -12.38
C LYS A 250 -0.26 -12.35 -13.56
N GLU A 251 -0.98 -12.09 -14.65
CA GLU A 251 -0.42 -11.39 -15.81
C GLU A 251 -0.15 -9.91 -15.53
N GLU A 252 -0.97 -9.25 -14.72
CA GLU A 252 -0.74 -7.87 -14.27
C GLU A 252 0.47 -7.82 -13.31
N PHE A 253 0.66 -8.85 -12.48
CA PHE A 253 1.80 -9.00 -11.59
C PHE A 253 3.10 -9.14 -12.39
N ASP A 254 3.13 -10.06 -13.37
CA ASP A 254 4.30 -10.30 -14.22
C ASP A 254 4.68 -9.06 -15.05
N ASP A 255 3.69 -8.30 -15.54
CA ASP A 255 3.94 -7.06 -16.26
C ASP A 255 4.61 -5.98 -15.40
N ILE A 256 4.25 -5.89 -14.12
CA ILE A 256 4.89 -4.95 -13.19
C ILE A 256 6.31 -5.41 -12.89
N VAL A 257 6.53 -6.72 -12.74
CA VAL A 257 7.88 -7.28 -12.59
C VAL A 257 8.75 -6.93 -13.81
N ASP A 258 8.24 -7.14 -15.03
CA ASP A 258 8.92 -6.78 -16.27
C ASP A 258 9.22 -5.28 -16.38
N LEU A 259 8.30 -4.43 -15.92
CA LEU A 259 8.51 -2.99 -15.85
C LEU A 259 9.63 -2.63 -14.87
N MET A 260 9.65 -3.26 -13.69
CA MET A 260 10.70 -3.05 -12.70
C MET A 260 12.06 -3.53 -13.22
N ILE A 261 12.11 -4.66 -13.93
CA ILE A 261 13.36 -5.16 -14.57
C ILE A 261 13.89 -4.15 -15.60
N LYS A 262 13.00 -3.57 -16.43
CA LYS A 262 13.38 -2.50 -17.39
C LYS A 262 13.90 -1.23 -16.71
N MET A 263 13.66 -1.07 -15.42
CA MET A 263 14.15 0.02 -14.58
C MET A 263 15.42 -0.37 -13.80
N ASP A 264 16.13 -1.43 -14.21
CA ASP A 264 17.35 -1.99 -13.60
C ASP A 264 17.16 -2.59 -12.19
N TYR A 265 15.97 -3.11 -11.88
CA TYR A 265 15.76 -3.90 -10.67
C TYR A 265 16.04 -5.38 -10.90
N GLU A 266 16.59 -6.06 -9.88
CA GLU A 266 16.69 -7.52 -9.91
C GLU A 266 15.28 -8.15 -9.82
N ILE A 267 15.12 -9.30 -10.47
CA ILE A 267 13.82 -9.96 -10.65
C ILE A 267 13.21 -10.32 -9.29
N GLU A 268 14.05 -10.85 -8.40
CA GLU A 268 13.68 -11.26 -7.05
C GLU A 268 13.22 -10.07 -6.19
N ASP A 269 13.95 -8.96 -6.26
CA ASP A 269 13.60 -7.71 -5.54
C ASP A 269 12.28 -7.12 -6.07
N ALA A 270 12.05 -7.19 -7.38
CA ALA A 270 10.81 -6.73 -8.00
C ALA A 270 9.59 -7.55 -7.54
N LYS A 271 9.71 -8.88 -7.57
CA LYS A 271 8.66 -9.79 -7.09
C LYS A 271 8.37 -9.59 -5.61
N GLU A 272 9.41 -9.54 -4.78
CA GLU A 272 9.28 -9.34 -3.34
C GLU A 272 8.58 -8.01 -3.04
N TYR A 273 8.93 -6.94 -3.75
CA TYR A 273 8.30 -5.63 -3.60
C TYR A 273 6.79 -5.66 -3.83
N ILE A 274 6.36 -6.26 -4.95
CA ILE A 274 4.94 -6.33 -5.33
C ILE A 274 4.18 -7.24 -4.36
N LEU A 275 4.76 -8.37 -3.96
CA LEU A 275 4.15 -9.30 -2.99
C LEU A 275 3.94 -8.63 -1.63
N LEU A 276 4.94 -7.92 -1.11
CA LEU A 276 4.83 -7.18 0.14
C LEU A 276 3.80 -6.04 0.06
N TYR A 277 3.67 -5.39 -1.11
CA TYR A 277 2.61 -4.42 -1.35
C TYR A 277 1.23 -5.07 -1.27
N CYS A 278 1.05 -6.23 -1.91
CA CYS A 278 -0.21 -6.97 -1.93
C CYS A 278 -0.62 -7.41 -0.53
N ILE A 279 0.30 -8.02 0.23
CA ILE A 279 0.06 -8.47 1.61
C ILE A 279 -0.38 -7.30 2.50
N ARG A 280 0.34 -6.18 2.46
CA ARG A 280 0.04 -4.99 3.28
C ARG A 280 -1.34 -4.42 3.00
N ASN A 281 -1.73 -4.36 1.74
CA ASN A 281 -2.98 -3.74 1.32
C ASN A 281 -4.16 -4.72 1.22
N LYS A 282 -3.95 -5.97 1.63
CA LYS A 282 -4.92 -7.07 1.56
C LYS A 282 -5.43 -7.27 0.13
N ILE A 283 -4.49 -7.32 -0.81
CA ILE A 283 -4.72 -7.55 -2.23
C ILE A 283 -4.32 -8.98 -2.55
N SER A 284 -5.22 -9.74 -3.17
CA SER A 284 -4.95 -11.13 -3.59
C SER A 284 -4.35 -11.17 -4.99
N ILE A 285 -3.41 -12.08 -5.24
CA ILE A 285 -2.98 -12.39 -6.63
C ILE A 285 -3.84 -13.54 -7.13
N VAL A 286 -4.40 -13.41 -8.33
CA VAL A 286 -5.40 -14.35 -8.89
C VAL A 286 -5.03 -14.68 -10.33
N ASP A 287 -5.16 -15.95 -10.74
CA ASP A 287 -4.96 -16.32 -12.14
C ASP A 287 -6.15 -15.87 -13.01
N SER A 288 -5.89 -15.47 -14.26
CA SER A 288 -6.95 -15.04 -15.18
C SER A 288 -7.95 -16.16 -15.51
N GLU A 289 -7.53 -17.43 -15.40
CA GLU A 289 -8.38 -18.60 -15.60
C GLU A 289 -9.43 -18.78 -14.49
N ASP A 290 -9.12 -18.37 -13.25
CA ASP A 290 -10.05 -18.44 -12.10
C ASP A 290 -11.22 -17.44 -12.22
N MET A 291 -11.08 -16.42 -13.07
CA MET A 291 -12.12 -15.42 -13.36
C MET A 291 -13.05 -15.79 -14.53
N LEU A 292 -12.73 -16.85 -15.29
CA LEU A 292 -13.45 -17.23 -16.52
C LEU A 292 -14.59 -18.24 -16.32
N ILE A 293 -15.03 -18.51 -15.09
CA ILE A 293 -16.07 -19.53 -14.86
C ILE A 293 -17.50 -19.06 -15.18
N ASP A 294 -17.81 -17.77 -15.33
CA ASP A 294 -19.24 -17.38 -15.43
C ASP A 294 -19.68 -16.60 -16.67
N ILE A 295 -18.96 -16.69 -17.81
CA ILE A 295 -19.47 -16.16 -19.07
C ILE A 295 -19.00 -17.00 -20.28
N ARG A 296 -19.66 -18.13 -20.58
CA ARG A 296 -19.90 -18.61 -21.96
C ARG A 296 -20.87 -19.81 -22.06
N THR A 297 -22.03 -19.49 -22.62
CA THR A 297 -23.02 -20.29 -23.38
C THR A 297 -24.00 -21.24 -22.65
N PRO A 298 -25.32 -21.09 -22.93
CA PRO A 298 -26.36 -21.93 -22.38
C PRO A 298 -26.42 -23.27 -23.13
N LYS A 299 -26.17 -24.38 -22.43
CA LYS A 299 -26.57 -25.70 -22.93
C LYS A 299 -28.08 -25.83 -22.79
N LYS A 300 -28.76 -25.79 -23.93
CA LYS A 300 -30.14 -26.26 -24.11
C LYS A 300 -30.21 -27.73 -23.69
N GLU A 301 -30.85 -28.01 -22.57
CA GLU A 301 -31.49 -29.30 -22.34
C GLU A 301 -32.95 -29.09 -21.97
N LYS A 302 -33.77 -30.02 -22.47
CA LYS A 302 -35.20 -29.91 -22.75
C LYS A 302 -36.03 -29.71 -21.49
N ILE A 303 -37.05 -28.87 -21.66
CA ILE A 303 -38.20 -28.74 -20.78
C ILE A 303 -38.97 -30.07 -20.82
N GLU A 304 -38.98 -30.80 -19.72
CA GLU A 304 -40.09 -31.67 -19.36
C GLU A 304 -40.71 -31.13 -18.07
N GLU A 305 -41.95 -30.66 -18.21
CA GLU A 305 -42.78 -30.09 -17.16
C GLU A 305 -43.12 -31.15 -16.11
N LYS A 306 -42.91 -30.82 -14.83
CA LYS A 306 -43.70 -31.31 -13.69
C LYS A 306 -43.65 -30.30 -12.54
N PRO A 307 -44.69 -30.28 -11.68
CA PRO A 307 -45.49 -29.09 -11.45
C PRO A 307 -44.99 -28.22 -10.30
N ILE A 308 -45.46 -26.98 -10.34
CA ILE A 308 -45.47 -26.02 -9.24
C ILE A 308 -46.01 -26.72 -7.98
N ILE A 309 -45.14 -26.93 -7.00
CA ILE A 309 -45.55 -27.15 -5.61
C ILE A 309 -45.14 -25.90 -4.84
N GLU A 310 -46.15 -25.37 -4.19
CA GLU A 310 -46.20 -24.17 -3.41
C GLU A 310 -45.19 -24.15 -2.26
N SER A 311 -44.76 -22.94 -1.92
CA SER A 311 -44.32 -22.46 -0.61
C SER A 311 -43.97 -23.53 0.42
N ASN A 312 -42.68 -23.69 0.70
CA ASN A 312 -42.24 -24.07 2.04
C ASN A 312 -40.99 -23.30 2.45
N SER A 313 -41.03 -22.82 3.68
CA SER A 313 -40.02 -22.07 4.41
C SER A 313 -38.61 -22.63 4.22
N TYR A 314 -37.64 -21.78 3.86
CA TYR A 314 -36.23 -22.17 3.96
C TYR A 314 -35.82 -22.17 5.43
N ASN A 315 -35.73 -23.39 5.95
CA ASN A 315 -35.17 -23.74 7.26
C ASN A 315 -33.75 -23.21 7.40
N LYS A 316 -33.42 -22.88 8.65
CA LYS A 316 -32.11 -22.40 9.13
C LYS A 316 -31.07 -23.53 9.21
N ASP A 317 -31.31 -24.67 8.59
CA ASP A 317 -30.70 -25.93 9.00
C ASP A 317 -29.81 -26.52 7.89
N ASN A 318 -28.58 -26.87 8.30
CA ASN A 318 -27.46 -27.43 7.54
C ASN A 318 -26.62 -26.44 6.72
N ILE A 319 -25.77 -25.72 7.45
CA ILE A 319 -24.47 -25.29 6.92
C ILE A 319 -23.50 -26.46 7.16
N ASP A 320 -22.89 -26.99 6.11
CA ASP A 320 -21.95 -28.11 6.22
C ASP A 320 -20.74 -27.72 7.08
N GLU A 321 -20.31 -28.65 7.93
CA GLU A 321 -19.22 -28.44 8.88
C GLU A 321 -17.87 -28.90 8.32
N VAL A 322 -16.79 -28.45 8.97
CA VAL A 322 -15.44 -28.96 8.74
C VAL A 322 -15.33 -30.39 9.26
N GLU A 323 -14.79 -31.30 8.47
CA GLU A 323 -14.44 -32.64 8.95
C GLU A 323 -12.97 -32.65 9.38
N ILE A 324 -12.67 -32.88 10.66
CA ILE A 324 -11.29 -33.01 11.14
C ILE A 324 -10.78 -34.41 10.76
N LEU A 325 -9.69 -34.46 10.00
CA LEU A 325 -9.09 -35.69 9.49
C LEU A 325 -8.04 -36.24 10.45
N ASP A 326 -7.15 -35.38 10.94
CA ASP A 326 -6.10 -35.76 11.88
C ASP A 326 -5.68 -34.58 12.76
N THR A 327 -5.02 -34.86 13.88
CA THR A 327 -4.41 -33.85 14.75
C THR A 327 -3.05 -34.33 15.23
N LEU A 328 -1.99 -33.78 14.63
CA LEU A 328 -0.61 -34.13 14.90
C LEU A 328 -0.02 -33.19 15.95
N SER A 329 0.54 -33.78 17.00
CA SER A 329 1.25 -33.04 18.06
C SER A 329 2.76 -33.21 17.91
N GLU A 330 3.47 -32.09 17.84
CA GLU A 330 4.92 -31.95 17.73
C GLU A 330 5.45 -31.07 18.87
N GLU A 331 6.77 -30.88 18.93
CA GLU A 331 7.43 -30.03 19.92
C GLU A 331 7.01 -28.56 19.70
N GLY A 332 6.38 -27.98 20.72
CA GLY A 332 5.88 -26.60 20.70
C GLY A 332 4.85 -26.27 19.59
N LYS A 333 4.25 -27.30 18.96
CA LYS A 333 3.43 -27.14 17.76
C LYS A 333 2.32 -28.19 17.67
N ILE A 334 1.16 -27.77 17.16
CA ILE A 334 0.03 -28.62 16.80
C ILE A 334 -0.33 -28.39 15.34
N GLU A 335 -0.51 -29.48 14.59
CA GLU A 335 -1.10 -29.46 13.26
C GLU A 335 -2.48 -30.13 13.28
N ILE A 336 -3.47 -29.52 12.62
CA ILE A 336 -4.80 -30.10 12.46
C ILE A 336 -5.08 -30.21 10.97
N ASP A 337 -5.18 -31.44 10.49
CA ASP A 337 -5.64 -31.71 9.14
C ASP A 337 -7.16 -31.79 9.14
N PHE A 338 -7.79 -31.14 8.18
CA PHE A 338 -9.22 -31.11 8.05
C PHE A 338 -9.63 -31.20 6.58
N LYS A 339 -10.93 -31.30 6.35
CA LYS A 339 -11.54 -31.24 5.02
C LYS A 339 -12.56 -30.14 5.00
N LYS A 340 -12.38 -29.21 4.07
CA LYS A 340 -13.23 -28.04 3.91
C LYS A 340 -14.53 -28.46 3.22
N PRO A 341 -15.71 -28.10 3.76
CA PRO A 341 -16.97 -28.43 3.11
C PRO A 341 -17.11 -27.66 1.79
N LYS A 342 -17.79 -28.27 0.82
CA LYS A 342 -17.97 -27.69 -0.51
C LYS A 342 -18.71 -26.36 -0.41
N GLY A 343 -18.15 -25.32 -1.05
CA GLY A 343 -18.75 -23.99 -1.06
C GLY A 343 -18.43 -23.13 0.18
N ALA A 344 -17.70 -23.65 1.17
CA ALA A 344 -17.13 -22.79 2.19
C ALA A 344 -16.11 -21.84 1.54
N LYS A 345 -16.19 -20.56 1.87
CA LYS A 345 -15.25 -19.53 1.43
C LYS A 345 -13.96 -19.64 2.22
N LEU A 346 -14.06 -19.72 3.56
CA LEU A 346 -12.91 -19.71 4.48
C LEU A 346 -13.16 -20.67 5.66
N ILE A 347 -12.08 -21.08 6.31
CA ILE A 347 -12.12 -21.71 7.64
C ILE A 347 -11.52 -20.73 8.65
N GLU A 348 -12.16 -20.60 9.81
CA GLU A 348 -11.66 -19.79 10.92
C GLU A 348 -11.48 -20.66 12.15
N VAL A 349 -10.31 -20.59 12.79
CA VAL A 349 -9.96 -21.45 13.92
C VAL A 349 -9.64 -20.62 15.16
N TRP A 350 -10.18 -21.04 16.30
CA TRP A 350 -9.91 -20.44 17.61
C TRP A 350 -9.33 -21.49 18.54
N ARG A 351 -8.38 -21.06 19.38
CA ARG A 351 -7.69 -21.89 20.36
C ARG A 351 -7.89 -21.35 21.77
N LYS A 352 -8.04 -22.24 22.74
CA LYS A 352 -8.05 -21.88 24.17
C LYS A 352 -7.25 -22.88 25.00
N GLU A 353 -6.41 -22.38 25.89
CA GLU A 353 -5.61 -23.20 26.81
C GLU A 353 -6.50 -23.84 27.87
N GLY A 354 -6.35 -25.14 28.09
CA GLY A 354 -7.01 -25.92 29.14
C GLY A 354 -8.53 -26.11 28.99
N ALA A 355 -9.16 -25.56 27.94
CA ALA A 355 -10.61 -25.66 27.73
C ALA A 355 -10.98 -25.55 26.26
N MET A 356 -12.17 -26.05 25.90
CA MET A 356 -12.71 -25.88 24.55
C MET A 356 -13.23 -24.44 24.36
N PRO A 357 -12.86 -23.75 23.26
CA PRO A 357 -13.55 -22.55 22.84
C PRO A 357 -15.05 -22.84 22.64
N LYS A 358 -15.93 -22.03 23.24
CA LYS A 358 -17.39 -22.25 23.13
C LYS A 358 -18.02 -21.54 21.93
N LYS A 359 -17.34 -20.54 21.39
CA LYS A 359 -17.82 -19.68 20.31
C LYS A 359 -16.67 -18.89 19.70
N ARG A 360 -16.93 -18.29 18.55
CA ARG A 360 -16.06 -17.27 17.96
C ARG A 360 -15.70 -16.19 18.99
N GLY A 361 -14.41 -15.86 19.10
CA GLY A 361 -13.91 -14.89 20.08
C GLY A 361 -13.55 -15.47 21.45
N ASP A 362 -13.87 -16.74 21.74
CA ASP A 362 -13.54 -17.39 23.02
C ASP A 362 -12.17 -18.05 22.96
N GLY A 363 -11.11 -17.23 23.01
CA GLY A 363 -9.72 -17.69 22.95
C GLY A 363 -8.87 -16.81 22.05
N VAL A 364 -7.79 -17.39 21.50
CA VAL A 364 -6.89 -16.76 20.54
C VAL A 364 -7.21 -17.30 19.15
N LYS A 365 -7.36 -16.42 18.16
CA LYS A 365 -7.55 -16.83 16.77
C LYS A 365 -6.23 -17.35 16.22
N VAL A 366 -6.26 -18.52 15.57
CA VAL A 366 -5.08 -19.10 14.90
C VAL A 366 -4.99 -18.50 13.50
N GLU A 367 -3.86 -17.87 13.18
CA GLU A 367 -3.70 -17.10 11.94
C GLU A 367 -3.24 -17.94 10.75
N TYR A 368 -2.55 -19.06 11.01
CA TYR A 368 -1.94 -19.88 9.96
C TYR A 368 -2.82 -21.08 9.61
N ILE A 369 -3.59 -20.92 8.53
CA ILE A 369 -4.49 -21.93 7.96
C ILE A 369 -4.18 -22.01 6.45
N GLU A 370 -3.63 -23.13 5.98
CA GLU A 370 -3.22 -23.36 4.59
C GLU A 370 -3.78 -24.69 4.08
N ASN A 371 -4.39 -24.72 2.89
CA ASN A 371 -4.73 -25.96 2.17
C ASN A 371 -5.32 -27.09 3.02
N GLU A 372 -6.35 -26.77 3.80
CA GLU A 372 -7.04 -27.72 4.70
C GLU A 372 -6.21 -28.22 5.90
N LYS A 373 -5.15 -27.50 6.25
CA LYS A 373 -4.32 -27.71 7.44
C LYS A 373 -4.26 -26.45 8.29
N VAL A 374 -4.29 -26.61 9.61
CA VAL A 374 -3.95 -25.57 10.60
C VAL A 374 -2.61 -25.88 11.21
N VAL A 375 -1.72 -24.89 11.30
CA VAL A 375 -0.44 -25.05 11.99
C VAL A 375 -0.34 -24.01 13.09
N ASP A 376 -0.34 -24.49 14.33
CA ASP A 376 -0.29 -23.65 15.52
C ASP A 376 1.04 -23.83 16.24
N LYS A 377 1.84 -22.77 16.33
CA LYS A 377 3.24 -22.78 16.81
C LYS A 377 3.40 -21.95 18.08
N GLY A 378 4.49 -22.20 18.81
CA GLY A 378 4.84 -21.45 20.02
C GLY A 378 3.95 -21.82 21.20
N LEU A 379 3.56 -23.09 21.27
CA LEU A 379 2.74 -23.63 22.33
C LEU A 379 3.60 -24.16 23.47
N ASP A 380 3.12 -24.02 24.70
CA ASP A 380 3.79 -24.59 25.85
C ASP A 380 3.65 -26.11 25.81
N GLU A 381 4.78 -26.81 25.93
CA GLU A 381 4.80 -28.26 26.03
C GLU A 381 4.02 -28.73 27.26
N ASN A 382 3.36 -29.89 27.15
CA ASN A 382 2.50 -30.47 28.19
C ASN A 382 1.24 -29.69 28.57
N LYS A 383 0.93 -28.59 27.86
CA LYS A 383 -0.37 -27.91 28.00
C LYS A 383 -1.35 -28.38 26.93
N THR A 384 -2.56 -28.71 27.36
CA THR A 384 -3.64 -29.07 26.44
C THR A 384 -4.34 -27.82 25.92
N TYR A 385 -4.57 -27.77 24.61
CA TYR A 385 -5.27 -26.70 23.93
C TYR A 385 -6.51 -27.26 23.25
N GLY A 386 -7.65 -26.58 23.45
CA GLY A 386 -8.89 -26.84 22.73
C GLY A 386 -8.98 -25.95 21.50
N TYR A 387 -9.48 -26.51 20.40
CA TYR A 387 -9.66 -25.84 19.12
C TYR A 387 -11.13 -25.90 18.69
N ILE A 388 -11.62 -24.86 18.04
CA ILE A 388 -12.89 -24.86 17.30
C ILE A 388 -12.67 -24.33 15.89
N LEU A 389 -13.17 -25.04 14.89
CA LEU A 389 -13.04 -24.73 13.48
C LEU A 389 -14.41 -24.37 12.92
N PHE A 390 -14.56 -23.18 12.34
CA PHE A 390 -15.78 -22.71 11.70
C PHE A 390 -15.63 -22.68 10.19
N SER A 391 -16.58 -23.27 9.47
CA SER A 391 -16.75 -23.05 8.04
C SER A 391 -17.50 -21.75 7.80
N ILE A 392 -16.97 -20.89 6.95
CA ILE A 392 -17.56 -19.61 6.60
C ILE A 392 -18.04 -19.67 5.16
N PHE A 393 -19.33 -19.45 4.95
CA PHE A 393 -19.97 -19.41 3.64
C PHE A 393 -20.40 -17.98 3.31
N GLU A 394 -20.36 -17.61 2.03
CA GLU A 394 -20.95 -16.37 1.57
C GLU A 394 -22.27 -16.69 0.86
N ARG A 395 -23.38 -16.19 1.41
CA ARG A 395 -24.71 -16.32 0.81
C ARG A 395 -25.37 -14.95 0.81
N ASN A 396 -25.79 -14.48 -0.37
CA ASN A 396 -26.46 -13.18 -0.56
C ASN A 396 -25.66 -12.00 0.03
N GLY A 397 -24.32 -11.99 -0.16
CA GLY A 397 -23.43 -10.93 0.33
C GLY A 397 -23.29 -10.88 1.87
N ARG A 398 -23.72 -11.93 2.58
CA ARG A 398 -23.53 -12.08 4.04
C ARG A 398 -22.71 -13.32 4.33
N LEU A 399 -21.80 -13.19 5.30
CA LEU A 399 -21.05 -14.33 5.84
C LEU A 399 -21.93 -15.10 6.81
N GLN A 400 -22.06 -16.40 6.58
CA GLN A 400 -22.70 -17.36 7.47
C GLN A 400 -21.66 -18.33 8.00
N TYR A 401 -21.78 -18.70 9.27
CA TYR A 401 -20.84 -19.57 9.98
C TYR A 401 -21.54 -20.88 10.32
N SER A 402 -20.83 -22.00 10.22
CA SER A 402 -21.23 -23.28 10.82
C SER A 402 -21.28 -23.20 12.35
N ASP A 403 -21.82 -24.22 13.01
CA ASP A 403 -21.79 -24.32 14.49
C ASP A 403 -20.37 -24.60 15.03
N GLY A 404 -19.54 -25.24 14.21
CA GLY A 404 -18.10 -25.36 14.42
C GLY A 404 -17.70 -26.68 15.05
N VAL A 405 -16.60 -27.26 14.55
CA VAL A 405 -16.11 -28.58 14.97
C VAL A 405 -14.93 -28.42 15.89
N THR A 406 -14.89 -29.21 16.95
CA THR A 406 -13.93 -29.02 18.04
C THR A 406 -13.00 -30.21 18.21
N THR A 407 -11.75 -29.94 18.64
CA THR A 407 -10.75 -30.97 18.96
C THR A 407 -9.81 -30.49 20.08
N PHE A 408 -9.14 -31.42 20.75
CA PHE A 408 -8.10 -31.13 21.73
C PHE A 408 -6.76 -31.69 21.27
N ALA A 409 -5.69 -30.98 21.57
CA ALA A 409 -4.34 -31.46 21.34
C ALA A 409 -3.36 -30.93 22.40
N THR A 410 -2.27 -31.66 22.61
CA THR A 410 -1.22 -31.32 23.58
C THR A 410 0.12 -31.47 22.88
N PRO A 411 0.93 -30.40 22.72
CA PRO A 411 2.25 -30.48 22.09
C PRO A 411 3.13 -31.50 22.81
N LYS A 412 3.94 -32.23 22.05
CA LYS A 412 4.87 -33.20 22.62
C LYS A 412 5.98 -32.46 23.37
N ALA A 413 6.39 -33.01 24.51
CA ALA A 413 7.57 -32.52 25.21
C ALA A 413 8.83 -32.84 24.39
N SER A 414 9.81 -31.92 24.39
CA SER A 414 11.13 -32.17 23.85
C SER A 414 11.75 -33.36 24.61
N LYS A 415 12.37 -34.30 23.87
CA LYS A 415 13.08 -35.42 24.48
C LYS A 415 14.48 -34.98 24.86
N ASP A 416 14.64 -34.31 26.00
CA ASP A 416 15.97 -34.04 26.56
C ASP A 416 16.43 -35.19 27.46
N ASN A 417 17.32 -36.05 26.94
CA ASN A 417 18.71 -36.23 27.40
C ASN A 417 19.29 -37.62 27.08
N ASP A 418 20.50 -37.61 26.52
CA ASP A 418 21.72 -38.34 26.94
C ASP A 418 22.56 -38.77 25.73
N ASP A 419 23.49 -37.91 25.28
CA ASP A 419 24.89 -38.30 25.03
C ASP A 419 25.77 -37.12 24.54
N ILE A 420 26.66 -36.69 25.44
CA ILE A 420 28.09 -36.35 25.26
C ILE A 420 28.52 -35.20 24.29
N PHE A 421 29.05 -34.15 24.91
CA PHE A 421 30.12 -33.22 24.51
C PHE A 421 30.92 -33.49 23.20
N HIS A 422 30.99 -32.49 22.31
CA HIS A 422 32.15 -31.58 22.16
C HIS A 422 31.87 -30.45 21.14
N PRO A 423 32.39 -29.21 21.34
CA PRO A 423 32.12 -28.07 20.47
C PRO A 423 33.17 -27.93 19.35
N SER A 424 32.74 -27.51 18.15
CA SER A 424 33.64 -26.88 17.18
C SER A 424 32.91 -25.85 16.31
N ILE A 425 33.71 -24.84 15.95
CA ILE A 425 33.44 -23.55 15.32
C ILE A 425 33.29 -23.68 13.79
N ASN A 426 32.62 -22.67 13.19
CA ASN A 426 32.41 -22.35 11.76
C ASN A 426 31.41 -23.26 11.02
N ASP A 427 30.46 -22.76 10.22
CA ASP A 427 30.67 -21.79 9.16
C ASP A 427 29.38 -21.07 8.71
N LYS A 428 29.59 -19.96 7.99
CA LYS A 428 28.59 -19.09 7.36
C LYS A 428 27.81 -19.80 6.24
N LYS A 429 26.48 -19.60 6.20
CA LYS A 429 25.65 -19.35 4.99
C LYS A 429 24.16 -19.54 5.30
N SER A 430 23.36 -18.48 5.24
CA SER A 430 21.90 -18.59 5.02
C SER A 430 21.32 -17.27 4.51
N ASN A 431 21.41 -17.03 3.20
CA ASN A 431 20.52 -16.11 2.47
C ASN A 431 19.97 -16.74 1.18
N GLN A 432 20.20 -18.05 0.93
CA GLN A 432 19.69 -18.75 -0.26
C GLN A 432 18.41 -19.56 -0.01
N GLY A 433 18.03 -19.81 1.26
CA GLY A 433 16.87 -20.68 1.57
C GLY A 433 15.50 -20.01 1.42
N PHE A 434 15.41 -18.70 1.67
CA PHE A 434 14.15 -17.96 1.62
C PHE A 434 13.67 -17.74 0.17
N LEU A 435 14.61 -17.50 -0.76
CA LEU A 435 14.31 -17.30 -2.19
C LEU A 435 13.95 -18.60 -2.91
N SER A 436 14.51 -19.74 -2.51
CA SER A 436 14.14 -21.05 -3.04
C SER A 436 12.72 -21.46 -2.65
N TRP A 437 12.27 -21.07 -1.44
CA TRP A 437 10.94 -21.37 -0.93
C TRP A 437 9.84 -20.46 -1.53
N LEU A 438 10.18 -19.19 -1.84
CA LEU A 438 9.25 -18.25 -2.49
C LEU A 438 8.99 -18.55 -3.97
N MET A 439 9.96 -19.14 -4.68
CA MET A 439 9.80 -19.51 -6.10
C MET A 439 9.01 -20.82 -6.28
N GLU A 440 9.09 -21.77 -5.35
CA GLU A 440 8.27 -23.00 -5.37
C GLU A 440 6.79 -22.78 -4.99
N PHE A 441 6.44 -21.62 -4.40
CA PHE A 441 5.06 -21.31 -3.98
C PHE A 441 4.24 -20.59 -5.08
N PHE A 442 4.87 -20.15 -6.18
CA PHE A 442 4.23 -19.38 -7.26
C PHE A 442 4.33 -20.02 -8.67
N GLU A 443 4.99 -21.17 -8.80
CA GLU A 443 4.76 -22.14 -9.89
C GLU A 443 3.53 -23.00 -9.57
#